data_AF-A0A9E4CRE5-F1
#
_entry.id   AF-A0A9E4CRE5-F1
#
_cell.length_a   1.000
_cell.length_b   1.000
_cell.length_c   1.000
_cell.angle_alpha   90.00
_cell.angle_beta   90.00
_cell.angle_gamma   90.00
#
_symmetry.space_group_name_H-M   'P 1'
#
loop_
_entity.id
_entity.type
_entity.pdbx_description
1 polymer ?
#
loop_
_entity_poly.entity_id
_entity_poly.type
_entity_poly.pdbx_seq_one_letter_code
_entity_poly.pdbx_strand_id
1 'polypeptide(L)'
;MPDARKQIEKLRELIRHHDRLYYVEARPEIPDHEYDKLMHQLKKLEQEHPELVTPDSPTQRVGDQPATHLESVEHRTPMLSIDNTFSRDELLKYGERVEKLLDGEPCGWVVELKIDGVALALLYEHGVLVRGATRGDGTTGDDITHNARTLLGVPLRLLGDDYPPSVEVRGEAYMLNSDLADLNAQREAAGEATFANTRNLTAGTIKMLDPRVCAQRKIRFFAHGVGETAELPVGTHMDFLKEISRWGLPATPMVERFESFAAAVDHCESLIERLHELDFEVDGLVLKVDRFDQREKLGVTSKSPRWLVAYKFEKYEAVTQVEAIKVNVGKSGAVTPWAELTPVEIAGTTVSRVSLHNAEEVERKDIREGDTIVVEKAGKIIPHVVRVEKHLRKTSLPEFQFPKNCPRCDAPLVKDEGGVYIRCPNVDAPGPLRARLYYFAA
;
A
#
# COMPACT_ATOMS: atom_id res chain seq x y z
N MET A 1 36.92 -22.61 14.91
CA MET A 1 36.59 -22.40 13.48
C MET A 1 35.26 -23.05 13.06
N PRO A 2 34.96 -24.35 13.30
CA PRO A 2 33.66 -24.94 12.94
C PRO A 2 32.48 -24.32 13.69
N ASP A 3 32.73 -23.84 14.90
CA ASP A 3 31.72 -23.29 15.80
C ASP A 3 31.26 -21.88 15.37
N ALA A 4 32.20 -20.97 15.08
CA ALA A 4 31.91 -19.62 14.60
C ALA A 4 31.11 -19.62 13.28
N ARG A 5 31.50 -20.46 12.31
CA ARG A 5 30.75 -20.61 11.05
C ARG A 5 29.32 -21.09 11.28
N LYS A 6 29.12 -22.10 12.13
CA LYS A 6 27.78 -22.59 12.48
C LYS A 6 26.94 -21.54 13.20
N GLN A 7 27.57 -20.77 14.10
CA GLN A 7 26.89 -19.72 14.84
C GLN A 7 26.48 -18.55 13.93
N ILE A 8 27.36 -18.13 13.01
CA ILE A 8 27.05 -17.11 11.99
C ILE A 8 25.88 -17.56 11.11
N GLU A 9 25.91 -18.79 10.58
CA GLU A 9 24.80 -19.29 9.77
C GLU A 9 23.49 -19.37 10.55
N LYS A 10 23.52 -19.84 11.80
CA LYS A 10 22.34 -19.87 12.67
C LYS A 10 21.75 -18.47 12.90
N LEU A 11 22.60 -17.46 13.13
CA LEU A 11 22.14 -16.08 13.31
C LEU A 11 21.56 -15.51 12.01
N ARG A 12 22.20 -15.79 10.86
CA ARG A 12 21.68 -15.40 9.54
C ARG A 12 20.30 -16.00 9.29
N GLU A 13 20.13 -17.30 9.52
CA GLU A 13 18.85 -18.00 9.40
C GLU A 13 17.77 -17.40 10.32
N LEU A 14 18.11 -17.15 11.58
CA LEU A 14 17.16 -16.61 12.56
C LEU A 14 16.72 -15.18 12.21
N ILE A 15 17.65 -14.32 11.79
CA ILE A 15 17.34 -12.96 11.35
C ILE A 15 16.44 -13.00 10.11
N ARG A 16 16.78 -13.82 9.10
CA ARG A 16 15.96 -13.96 7.89
C ARG A 16 14.56 -14.51 8.18
N HIS A 17 14.45 -15.41 9.15
CA HIS A 17 13.16 -15.91 9.63
C HIS A 17 12.31 -14.79 10.24
N HIS A 18 12.88 -13.97 11.12
CA HIS A 18 12.16 -12.84 11.71
C HIS A 18 11.85 -11.73 10.70
N ASP A 19 12.73 -11.48 9.72
CA ASP A 19 12.45 -10.57 8.59
C ASP A 19 11.19 -11.03 7.84
N ARG A 20 11.08 -12.33 7.52
CA ARG A 20 9.89 -12.89 6.87
C ARG A 20 8.64 -12.73 7.72
N LEU A 21 8.71 -13.07 9.00
CA LEU A 21 7.58 -12.93 9.92
C LEU A 21 7.07 -11.49 10.00
N TYR A 22 8.00 -10.53 10.04
CA TYR A 22 7.68 -9.12 10.13
C TYR A 22 7.13 -8.56 8.81
N TYR A 23 7.86 -8.73 7.69
CA TYR A 23 7.55 -8.06 6.44
C TYR A 23 6.57 -8.82 5.54
N VAL A 24 6.51 -10.16 5.63
CA VAL A 24 5.68 -10.99 4.77
C VAL A 24 4.44 -11.48 5.49
N GLU A 25 4.60 -12.01 6.71
CA GLU A 25 3.49 -12.60 7.46
C GLU A 25 2.76 -11.60 8.37
N ALA A 26 3.31 -10.38 8.54
CA ALA A 26 2.81 -9.36 9.45
C ALA A 26 2.53 -9.89 10.88
N ARG A 27 3.38 -10.81 11.35
CA ARG A 27 3.24 -11.52 12.62
C ARG A 27 4.61 -11.64 13.31
N PRO A 28 5.17 -10.54 13.83
CA PRO A 28 6.45 -10.57 14.53
C PRO A 28 6.37 -11.45 15.79
N GLU A 29 7.36 -12.31 15.99
CA GLU A 29 7.47 -13.18 17.17
C GLU A 29 8.33 -12.58 18.28
N ILE A 30 9.26 -11.70 17.92
CA ILE A 30 10.18 -11.05 18.85
C ILE A 30 10.05 -9.53 18.77
N PRO A 31 10.23 -8.83 19.90
CA PRO A 31 10.26 -7.36 19.91
C PRO A 31 11.57 -6.84 19.30
N ASP A 32 11.55 -5.59 18.83
CA ASP A 32 12.68 -4.93 18.13
C ASP A 32 14.01 -5.04 18.88
N HIS A 33 14.00 -4.89 20.21
CA HIS A 33 15.22 -4.96 21.02
C HIS A 33 15.87 -6.36 21.03
N GLU A 34 15.10 -7.44 20.83
CA GLU A 34 15.66 -8.79 20.68
C GLU A 34 16.21 -8.98 19.27
N TYR A 35 15.55 -8.44 18.24
CA TYR A 35 16.06 -8.44 16.87
C TYR A 35 17.40 -7.70 16.78
N ASP A 36 17.50 -6.52 17.40
CA ASP A 36 18.73 -5.73 17.45
C ASP A 36 19.89 -6.50 18.11
N LYS A 37 19.60 -7.31 19.14
CA LYS A 37 20.60 -8.18 19.77
C LYS A 37 21.12 -9.23 18.80
N LEU A 38 20.24 -9.87 18.02
CA LEU A 38 20.65 -10.84 16.99
C LEU A 38 21.54 -10.20 15.94
N MET A 39 21.14 -9.03 15.44
CA MET A 39 21.91 -8.28 14.45
C MET A 39 23.28 -7.85 15.00
N HIS A 40 23.32 -7.37 16.25
CA HIS A 40 24.56 -6.99 16.91
C HIS A 40 25.50 -8.17 17.12
N GLN A 41 24.97 -9.33 17.53
CA GLN A 41 25.75 -10.56 17.68
C GLN A 41 26.35 -11.02 16.34
N LEU A 42 25.54 -11.01 15.27
CA LEU A 42 26.03 -11.37 13.94
C LEU A 42 27.14 -10.43 13.48
N LYS A 43 26.93 -9.11 13.62
CA LYS A 43 27.92 -8.10 13.26
C LYS A 43 29.23 -8.27 14.01
N LYS A 44 29.16 -8.56 15.31
CA LYS A 44 30.36 -8.83 16.13
C LYS A 44 31.12 -10.06 15.63
N LEU A 45 30.44 -11.17 15.38
CA LEU A 45 31.09 -12.39 14.90
C LEU A 45 31.72 -12.22 13.52
N GLU A 46 31.07 -11.49 12.62
CA GLU A 46 31.60 -11.18 11.29
C GLU A 46 32.80 -10.23 11.34
N GLN A 47 32.86 -9.32 12.31
CA GLN A 47 34.06 -8.50 12.57
C GLN A 47 35.23 -9.33 13.10
N GLU A 48 34.95 -10.32 13.95
CA GLU A 48 35.96 -11.27 14.47
C GLU A 48 36.42 -12.28 13.41
N HIS A 49 35.57 -12.57 12.42
CA HIS A 49 35.81 -13.52 11.33
C HIS A 49 35.49 -12.92 9.94
N PRO A 50 36.29 -11.95 9.44
CA PRO A 50 36.05 -11.30 8.15
C PRO A 50 35.99 -12.27 6.97
N GLU A 51 36.69 -13.41 7.05
CA GLU A 51 36.72 -14.47 6.04
C GLU A 51 35.37 -15.21 5.88
N LEU A 52 34.45 -15.05 6.84
CA LEU A 52 33.12 -15.68 6.82
C LEU A 52 32.00 -14.73 6.37
N VAL A 53 32.33 -13.46 6.09
CA VAL A 53 31.36 -12.48 5.57
C VAL A 53 30.97 -12.86 4.15
N THR A 54 29.67 -12.94 3.89
CA THR A 54 29.12 -13.23 2.56
C THR A 54 28.30 -12.04 2.06
N PRO A 55 28.21 -11.80 0.73
CA PRO A 55 27.46 -10.67 0.17
C PRO A 55 25.98 -10.64 0.53
N ASP A 56 25.42 -11.79 0.91
CA ASP A 56 24.02 -12.01 1.27
C ASP A 56 23.75 -12.03 2.77
N SER A 57 24.77 -11.71 3.59
CA SER A 57 24.61 -11.60 5.03
C SER A 57 23.73 -10.38 5.39
N PRO A 58 22.80 -10.49 6.35
CA PRO A 58 21.95 -9.37 6.78
C PRO A 58 22.72 -8.08 7.17
N THR A 59 23.97 -8.20 7.60
CA THR A 59 24.83 -7.05 7.94
C THR A 59 25.28 -6.24 6.72
N GLN A 60 25.21 -6.83 5.52
CA GLN A 60 25.65 -6.21 4.26
C GLN A 60 24.53 -5.40 3.58
N ARG A 61 23.38 -5.22 4.25
CA ARG A 61 22.24 -4.44 3.71
C ARG A 61 22.62 -3.00 3.42
N VAL A 62 23.38 -2.36 4.30
CA VAL A 62 23.85 -0.97 4.14
C VAL A 62 25.34 -1.01 3.83
N GLY A 63 25.71 -0.66 2.60
CA GLY A 63 27.12 -0.53 2.22
C GLY A 63 27.80 0.64 2.93
N ASP A 64 29.10 0.50 3.21
CA ASP A 64 29.89 1.53 3.91
C ASP A 64 30.29 2.71 3.00
N GLN A 65 30.31 2.51 1.68
CA GLN A 65 30.71 3.52 0.71
C GLN A 65 29.55 3.92 -0.21
N PRO A 66 29.27 5.23 -0.35
CA PRO A 66 28.34 5.74 -1.36
C PRO A 66 28.78 5.34 -2.78
N ALA A 67 27.81 5.10 -3.65
CA ALA A 67 28.06 4.96 -5.08
C ALA A 67 28.62 6.28 -5.66
N THR A 68 29.48 6.20 -6.68
CA THR A 68 30.02 7.42 -7.32
C THR A 68 29.03 8.01 -8.32
N HIS A 69 28.29 7.15 -9.02
CA HIS A 69 27.23 7.48 -9.97
C HIS A 69 26.32 6.25 -10.12
N LEU A 70 25.16 6.42 -10.75
CA LEU A 70 24.30 5.31 -11.14
C LEU A 70 24.69 4.85 -12.54
N GLU A 71 24.87 3.54 -12.71
CA GLU A 71 25.09 2.94 -14.03
C GLU A 71 23.75 2.69 -14.73
N SER A 72 23.76 2.75 -16.05
CA SER A 72 22.60 2.42 -16.87
C SER A 72 22.61 0.93 -17.19
N VAL A 73 21.49 0.25 -17.00
CA VAL A 73 21.35 -1.20 -17.21
C VAL A 73 20.16 -1.51 -18.11
N GLU A 74 20.39 -2.39 -19.08
CA GLU A 74 19.35 -2.91 -19.95
C GLU A 74 18.57 -4.03 -19.23
N HIS A 75 17.24 -3.95 -19.31
CA HIS A 75 16.35 -4.97 -18.77
C HIS A 75 16.35 -6.18 -19.71
N ARG A 76 16.49 -7.39 -19.16
CA ARG A 76 16.50 -8.63 -19.96
C ARG A 76 15.17 -8.85 -20.69
N THR A 77 14.07 -8.47 -20.03
CA THR A 77 12.74 -8.37 -20.62
C THR A 77 12.25 -6.92 -20.45
N PRO A 78 11.63 -6.28 -21.45
CA PRO A 78 11.11 -4.92 -21.27
C PRO A 78 10.12 -4.79 -20.10
N MET A 79 10.22 -3.71 -19.34
CA MET A 79 9.25 -3.29 -18.33
C MET A 79 8.21 -2.37 -18.98
N LEU A 80 7.14 -2.99 -19.48
CA LEU A 80 6.07 -2.29 -20.20
C LEU A 80 5.19 -1.45 -19.28
N SER A 81 4.49 -0.49 -19.89
CA SER A 81 3.47 0.29 -19.20
C SER A 81 2.14 -0.48 -19.13
N ILE A 82 1.20 0.07 -18.37
CA ILE A 82 -0.14 -0.49 -18.21
C ILE A 82 -1.14 0.45 -18.91
N ASP A 83 -2.04 -0.12 -19.71
CA ASP A 83 -3.16 0.64 -20.27
C ASP A 83 -4.14 1.03 -19.15
N ASN A 84 -4.61 2.27 -19.18
CA ASN A 84 -5.53 2.79 -18.18
C ASN A 84 -6.98 2.76 -18.70
N THR A 85 -7.90 2.50 -17.80
CA THR A 85 -9.34 2.75 -17.95
C THR A 85 -9.82 3.60 -16.79
N PHE A 86 -10.78 4.50 -17.06
CA PHE A 86 -11.28 5.47 -16.08
C PHE A 86 -12.75 5.27 -15.75
N SER A 87 -13.41 4.31 -16.40
CA SER A 87 -14.82 4.03 -16.18
C SER A 87 -15.10 2.54 -16.16
N ARG A 88 -16.15 2.18 -15.42
CA ARG A 88 -16.68 0.81 -15.36
C ARG A 88 -17.03 0.26 -16.74
N ASP A 89 -17.64 1.09 -17.60
CA ASP A 89 -18.04 0.68 -18.96
C ASP A 89 -16.83 0.38 -19.86
N GLU A 90 -15.78 1.20 -19.80
CA GLU A 90 -14.52 0.93 -20.52
C GLU A 90 -13.83 -0.32 -20.00
N LEU A 91 -13.87 -0.53 -18.67
CA LEU A 91 -13.33 -1.72 -18.04
C LEU A 91 -14.07 -2.98 -18.52
N LEU A 92 -15.40 -2.99 -18.51
CA LEU A 92 -16.21 -4.11 -19.01
C LEU A 92 -15.92 -4.43 -20.49
N LYS A 93 -15.82 -3.40 -21.35
CA LYS A 93 -15.42 -3.56 -22.76
C LYS A 93 -14.02 -4.15 -22.91
N TYR A 94 -13.10 -3.82 -22.01
CA TYR A 94 -11.78 -4.45 -21.98
C TYR A 94 -11.89 -5.96 -21.70
N GLY A 95 -12.70 -6.36 -20.72
CA GLY A 95 -12.95 -7.78 -20.40
C GLY A 95 -13.50 -8.56 -21.61
N GLU A 96 -14.54 -8.04 -22.25
CA GLU A 96 -15.12 -8.63 -23.47
C GLU A 96 -14.09 -8.81 -24.59
N ARG A 97 -13.16 -7.85 -24.73
CA ARG A 97 -12.10 -7.92 -25.75
C ARG A 97 -11.09 -9.02 -25.42
N VAL A 98 -10.72 -9.19 -24.15
CA VAL A 98 -9.80 -10.24 -23.72
C VAL A 98 -10.42 -11.62 -23.91
N GLU A 99 -11.68 -11.81 -23.53
CA GLU A 99 -12.40 -13.08 -23.73
C GLU A 99 -12.49 -13.47 -25.21
N LYS A 100 -12.74 -12.50 -26.10
CA LYS A 100 -12.73 -12.72 -27.56
C LYS A 100 -11.36 -13.13 -28.08
N LEU A 101 -10.28 -12.57 -27.54
CA LEU A 101 -8.91 -12.93 -27.94
C LEU A 101 -8.48 -14.31 -27.42
N LEU A 102 -9.19 -14.85 -26.43
CA LEU A 102 -9.00 -16.20 -25.90
C LEU A 102 -9.94 -17.23 -26.54
N ASP A 103 -10.66 -16.86 -27.61
CA ASP A 103 -11.59 -17.74 -28.34
C ASP A 103 -12.64 -18.44 -27.44
N GLY A 104 -13.06 -17.77 -26.36
CA GLY A 104 -14.05 -18.29 -25.42
C GLY A 104 -13.51 -19.28 -24.37
N GLU A 105 -12.17 -19.45 -24.26
CA GLU A 105 -11.59 -20.16 -23.12
C GLU A 105 -11.96 -19.47 -21.78
N PRO A 106 -12.28 -20.24 -20.71
CA PRO A 106 -12.49 -19.66 -19.38
C PRO A 106 -11.27 -18.85 -18.92
N CYS A 107 -11.51 -17.63 -18.44
CA CYS A 107 -10.49 -16.68 -18.06
C CYS A 107 -10.65 -16.27 -16.59
N GLY A 108 -9.69 -16.66 -15.75
CA GLY A 108 -9.62 -16.21 -14.36
C GLY A 108 -8.96 -14.83 -14.27
N TRP A 109 -9.46 -13.99 -13.38
CA TRP A 109 -9.04 -12.60 -13.19
C TRP A 109 -8.53 -12.36 -11.79
N VAL A 110 -7.41 -11.67 -11.66
CA VAL A 110 -6.82 -11.26 -10.39
C VAL A 110 -6.96 -9.74 -10.26
N VAL A 111 -7.44 -9.28 -9.12
CA VAL A 111 -7.51 -7.85 -8.77
C VAL A 111 -6.42 -7.54 -7.75
N GLU A 112 -5.63 -6.49 -8.03
CA GLU A 112 -4.54 -6.03 -7.18
C GLU A 112 -4.57 -4.52 -6.98
N LEU A 113 -3.97 -4.06 -5.89
CA LEU A 113 -3.74 -2.64 -5.66
C LEU A 113 -2.70 -2.10 -6.65
N LYS A 114 -3.00 -0.96 -7.28
CA LYS A 114 -2.02 -0.21 -8.05
C LYS A 114 -1.26 0.73 -7.12
N ILE A 115 -0.18 0.20 -6.53
CA ILE A 115 0.66 0.93 -5.57
C ILE A 115 1.25 2.18 -6.22
N ASP A 116 1.11 3.34 -5.58
CA ASP A 116 1.65 4.61 -6.07
C ASP A 116 3.12 4.79 -5.62
N GLY A 117 4.01 4.04 -6.25
CA GLY A 117 5.42 4.02 -5.91
C GLY A 117 6.33 4.14 -7.14
N VAL A 118 7.44 3.39 -7.10
CA VAL A 118 8.37 3.28 -8.22
C VAL A 118 8.64 1.82 -8.56
N ALA A 119 8.33 1.46 -9.80
CA ALA A 119 8.60 0.14 -10.34
C ALA A 119 10.10 -0.20 -10.34
N LEU A 120 10.43 -1.34 -9.73
CA LEU A 120 11.76 -1.93 -9.70
C LEU A 120 11.76 -3.35 -10.27
N ALA A 121 12.92 -3.76 -10.78
CA ALA A 121 13.24 -5.14 -11.12
C ALA A 121 14.40 -5.62 -10.24
N LEU A 122 14.18 -6.71 -9.51
CA LEU A 122 15.15 -7.34 -8.61
C LEU A 122 15.56 -8.69 -9.18
N LEU A 123 16.79 -8.80 -9.67
CA LEU A 123 17.35 -10.03 -10.20
C LEU A 123 18.03 -10.82 -9.09
N TYR A 124 17.57 -12.05 -8.91
CA TYR A 124 18.19 -13.04 -8.04
C TYR A 124 18.83 -14.13 -8.89
N GLU A 125 20.09 -14.43 -8.61
CA GLU A 125 20.82 -15.56 -9.19
C GLU A 125 21.22 -16.51 -8.07
N HIS A 126 20.85 -17.79 -8.22
CA HIS A 126 20.98 -18.81 -7.19
C HIS A 126 20.45 -18.37 -5.82
N GLY A 127 19.35 -17.60 -5.84
CA GLY A 127 18.68 -17.05 -4.67
C GLY A 127 19.35 -15.81 -4.06
N VAL A 128 20.47 -15.31 -4.58
CA VAL A 128 21.14 -14.11 -4.05
C VAL A 128 20.79 -12.90 -4.90
N LEU A 129 20.46 -11.76 -4.27
CA LEU A 129 20.20 -10.50 -4.95
C LEU A 129 21.49 -10.00 -5.62
N VAL A 130 21.53 -10.05 -6.95
CA VAL A 130 22.70 -9.61 -7.74
C VAL A 130 22.49 -8.25 -8.39
N ARG A 131 21.24 -7.87 -8.69
CA ARG A 131 20.93 -6.56 -9.28
C ARG A 131 19.57 -6.05 -8.84
N GLY A 132 19.49 -4.76 -8.53
CA GLY A 132 18.24 -4.01 -8.48
C GLY A 132 18.27 -2.89 -9.53
N ALA A 133 17.23 -2.78 -10.35
CA ALA A 133 17.15 -1.78 -11.41
C ALA A 133 15.83 -1.00 -11.35
N THR A 134 15.88 0.30 -11.64
CA THR A 134 14.66 1.10 -11.85
C THR A 134 14.06 0.82 -13.22
N ARG A 135 12.78 1.14 -13.43
CA ARG A 135 12.17 0.98 -14.76
C ARG A 135 12.86 1.79 -15.87
N GLY A 136 13.25 3.04 -15.57
CA GLY A 136 13.70 4.01 -16.57
C GLY A 136 12.67 4.19 -17.70
N ASP A 137 13.12 4.00 -18.95
CA ASP A 137 12.26 4.10 -20.14
C ASP A 137 11.50 2.80 -20.49
N GLY A 138 11.72 1.73 -19.71
CA GLY A 138 11.14 0.41 -19.91
C GLY A 138 12.08 -0.60 -20.58
N THR A 139 13.09 -0.14 -21.31
CA THR A 139 14.16 -0.99 -21.87
C THR A 139 15.45 -0.83 -21.08
N THR A 140 15.72 0.38 -20.62
CA THR A 140 16.92 0.74 -19.87
C THR A 140 16.54 1.48 -18.59
N GLY A 141 17.15 1.06 -17.48
CA GLY A 141 16.97 1.62 -16.16
C GLY A 141 18.29 2.01 -15.49
N ASP A 142 18.20 2.57 -14.29
CA ASP A 142 19.36 2.83 -13.44
C ASP A 142 19.63 1.63 -12.52
N ASP A 143 20.87 1.17 -12.42
CA ASP A 143 21.32 0.22 -11.39
C ASP A 143 21.28 0.92 -10.03
N ILE A 144 20.41 0.40 -9.16
CA ILE A 144 20.19 0.88 -7.81
C ILE A 144 20.46 -0.22 -6.79
N THR A 145 21.30 -1.21 -7.12
CA THR A 145 21.54 -2.40 -6.29
C THR A 145 21.93 -2.04 -4.86
N HIS A 146 22.74 -0.99 -4.66
CA HIS A 146 23.11 -0.52 -3.32
C HIS A 146 21.91 -0.03 -2.50
N ASN A 147 20.92 0.60 -3.12
CA ASN A 147 19.68 1.02 -2.47
C ASN A 147 18.64 -0.10 -2.38
N ALA A 148 18.59 -1.02 -3.36
CA ALA A 148 17.71 -2.18 -3.32
C ALA A 148 17.96 -3.04 -2.07
N ARG A 149 19.23 -3.18 -1.67
CA ARG A 149 19.65 -3.90 -0.46
C ARG A 149 19.10 -3.31 0.83
N THR A 150 18.80 -2.00 0.85
CA THR A 150 18.28 -1.29 2.02
C THR A 150 16.75 -1.31 2.09
N LEU A 151 16.06 -1.78 1.05
CA LEU A 151 14.60 -1.80 1.02
C LEU A 151 14.07 -2.80 2.04
N LEU A 152 13.12 -2.34 2.84
CA LEU A 152 12.42 -3.17 3.81
C LEU A 152 11.54 -4.19 3.07
N GLY A 153 11.60 -5.45 3.52
CA GLY A 153 10.95 -6.58 2.85
C GLY A 153 11.70 -7.17 1.66
N VAL A 154 12.81 -6.57 1.21
CA VAL A 154 13.68 -7.19 0.19
C VAL A 154 14.75 -8.04 0.90
N PRO A 155 14.75 -9.37 0.74
CA PRO A 155 15.79 -10.22 1.28
C PRO A 155 17.04 -10.18 0.39
N LEU A 156 18.24 -10.22 0.98
CA LEU A 156 19.48 -10.36 0.19
C LEU A 156 19.67 -11.79 -0.34
N ARG A 157 19.05 -12.77 0.33
CA ARG A 157 18.95 -14.16 -0.08
C ARG A 157 17.51 -14.62 0.03
N LEU A 158 16.94 -15.17 -1.04
CA LEU A 158 15.65 -15.84 -1.01
C LEU A 158 15.64 -16.97 0.02
N LEU A 159 14.46 -17.21 0.58
CA LEU A 159 14.21 -18.29 1.53
C LEU A 159 13.82 -19.59 0.81
N GLY A 160 14.26 -20.72 1.35
CA GLY A 160 14.05 -22.03 0.74
C GLY A 160 15.11 -22.37 -0.31
N ASP A 161 14.88 -23.44 -1.06
CA ASP A 161 15.79 -23.93 -2.11
C ASP A 161 15.01 -24.25 -3.41
N ASP A 162 13.71 -24.00 -3.45
CA ASP A 162 12.78 -24.31 -4.55
C ASP A 162 12.55 -23.13 -5.50
N TYR A 163 13.42 -22.12 -5.45
CA TYR A 163 13.44 -21.02 -6.41
C TYR A 163 14.21 -21.36 -7.70
N PRO A 164 13.89 -20.72 -8.84
CA PRO A 164 14.64 -20.90 -10.07
C PRO A 164 16.11 -20.46 -9.94
N PRO A 165 17.05 -21.02 -10.73
CA PRO A 165 18.45 -20.59 -10.74
C PRO A 165 18.63 -19.09 -11.05
N SER A 166 17.72 -18.50 -11.81
CA SER A 166 17.66 -17.07 -12.10
C SER A 166 16.20 -16.63 -12.15
N VAL A 167 15.85 -15.61 -11.39
CA VAL A 167 14.51 -15.01 -11.37
C VAL A 167 14.58 -13.49 -11.19
N GLU A 168 13.95 -12.76 -12.10
CA GLU A 168 13.71 -11.32 -11.96
C GLU A 168 12.33 -11.10 -11.33
N VAL A 169 12.31 -10.59 -10.11
CA VAL A 169 11.09 -10.21 -9.39
C VAL A 169 10.80 -8.73 -9.66
N ARG A 170 9.60 -8.45 -10.16
CA ARG A 170 9.12 -7.09 -10.41
C ARG A 170 8.15 -6.66 -9.34
N GLY A 171 8.26 -5.41 -8.94
CA GLY A 171 7.43 -4.87 -7.88
C GLY A 171 7.50 -3.36 -7.80
N GLU A 172 6.90 -2.82 -6.75
CA GLU A 172 6.84 -1.39 -6.49
C GLU A 172 7.58 -1.07 -5.20
N ALA A 173 8.57 -0.19 -5.27
CA ALA A 173 9.11 0.46 -4.08
C ALA A 173 8.16 1.58 -3.65
N TYR A 174 7.85 1.65 -2.36
CA TYR A 174 6.89 2.62 -1.81
C TYR A 174 7.27 3.06 -0.39
N MET A 175 6.62 4.13 0.06
CA MET A 175 6.76 4.68 1.41
C MET A 175 5.38 4.73 2.07
N LEU A 176 5.34 4.50 3.39
CA LEU A 176 4.12 4.69 4.16
C LEU A 176 3.79 6.16 4.36
N ASN A 177 2.51 6.48 4.45
CA ASN A 177 2.01 7.83 4.72
C ASN A 177 2.43 8.29 6.12
N SER A 178 2.40 7.39 7.12
CA SER A 178 2.93 7.62 8.47
C SER A 178 4.43 8.00 8.47
N ASP A 179 5.27 7.26 7.74
CA ASP A 179 6.71 7.53 7.66
C ASP A 179 7.00 8.89 6.99
N LEU A 180 6.21 9.27 5.98
CA LEU A 180 6.30 10.60 5.37
C LEU A 180 5.91 11.70 6.37
N ALA A 181 4.85 11.50 7.14
CA ALA A 181 4.39 12.45 8.15
C ALA A 181 5.44 12.67 9.24
N ASP A 182 6.03 11.59 9.76
CA ASP A 182 7.11 11.65 10.74
C ASP A 182 8.34 12.38 10.19
N LEU A 183 8.73 12.08 8.95
CA LEU A 183 9.86 12.74 8.31
C LEU A 183 9.60 14.24 8.09
N ASN A 184 8.40 14.62 7.67
CA ASN A 184 8.03 16.02 7.48
C ASN A 184 8.00 16.77 8.82
N ALA A 185 7.50 16.17 9.90
CA ALA A 185 7.52 16.78 11.23
C ALA A 185 8.96 17.07 11.70
N GLN A 186 9.90 16.14 11.46
CA GLN A 186 11.32 16.34 11.77
C GLN A 186 11.93 17.48 10.95
N ARG A 187 11.57 17.58 9.66
CA ARG A 187 12.05 18.64 8.75
C ARG A 187 11.51 20.01 9.14
N GLU A 188 10.24 20.11 9.48
CA GLU A 188 9.62 21.34 9.97
C GLU A 188 10.29 21.82 11.26
N ALA A 189 10.55 20.91 12.21
CA ALA A 189 11.27 21.21 13.44
C ALA A 189 12.71 21.72 13.18
N ALA A 190 13.33 21.27 12.09
CA ALA A 190 14.64 21.72 11.63
C ALA A 190 14.60 22.98 10.74
N GLY A 191 13.42 23.52 10.43
CA GLY A 191 13.25 24.68 9.54
C GLY A 191 13.49 24.37 8.06
N GLU A 192 13.41 23.10 7.66
CA GLU A 192 13.59 22.63 6.29
C GLU A 192 12.26 22.49 5.54
N ALA A 193 12.30 22.55 4.21
CA ALA A 193 11.12 22.32 3.37
C ALA A 193 10.64 20.86 3.47
N THR A 194 9.33 20.66 3.57
CA THR A 194 8.68 19.36 3.60
C THR A 194 8.62 18.70 2.21
N PHE A 195 8.49 17.38 2.20
CA PHE A 195 8.25 16.60 0.99
C PHE A 195 6.76 16.58 0.64
N ALA A 196 6.46 16.64 -0.66
CA ALA A 196 5.10 16.80 -1.16
C ALA A 196 4.28 15.49 -1.15
N ASN A 197 4.87 14.36 -1.54
CA ASN A 197 4.19 13.06 -1.59
C ASN A 197 5.17 11.88 -1.50
N THR A 198 4.64 10.71 -1.14
CA THR A 198 5.38 9.45 -0.96
C THR A 198 6.05 8.98 -2.26
N ARG A 199 5.36 9.10 -3.40
CA ARG A 199 5.88 8.67 -4.72
C ARG A 199 7.16 9.40 -5.11
N ASN A 200 7.16 10.73 -5.08
CA ASN A 200 8.30 11.57 -5.45
C ASN A 200 9.45 11.39 -4.48
N LEU A 201 9.16 11.31 -3.18
CA LEU A 201 10.17 11.04 -2.17
C LEU A 201 10.81 9.67 -2.41
N THR A 202 10.01 8.63 -2.68
CA THR A 202 10.51 7.29 -3.00
C THR A 202 11.41 7.32 -4.23
N ALA A 203 10.96 7.97 -5.32
CA ALA A 203 11.72 8.09 -6.57
C ALA A 203 13.07 8.80 -6.40
N GLY A 204 13.10 9.88 -5.60
CA GLY A 204 14.36 10.54 -5.27
C GLY A 204 15.26 9.68 -4.38
N THR A 205 14.65 8.94 -3.44
CA THR A 205 15.36 8.13 -2.45
C THR A 205 16.11 6.96 -3.08
N ILE A 206 15.43 6.18 -3.91
CA ILE A 206 16.02 4.99 -4.54
C ILE A 206 17.17 5.32 -5.49
N LYS A 207 17.31 6.59 -5.90
CA LYS A 207 18.39 7.09 -6.77
C LYS A 207 19.50 7.80 -5.99
N MET A 208 19.43 7.84 -4.66
CA MET A 208 20.49 8.43 -3.86
C MET A 208 21.77 7.63 -4.01
N LEU A 209 22.90 8.32 -4.13
CA LEU A 209 24.21 7.67 -4.19
C LEU A 209 24.60 7.04 -2.85
N ASP A 210 24.17 7.65 -1.75
CA ASP A 210 24.43 7.16 -0.40
C ASP A 210 23.29 6.25 0.09
N PRO A 211 23.51 4.94 0.24
CA PRO A 211 22.47 3.99 0.67
C PRO A 211 22.03 4.23 2.12
N ARG A 212 22.81 4.93 2.94
CA ARG A 212 22.42 5.27 4.32
C ARG A 212 21.21 6.19 4.34
N VAL A 213 21.08 7.08 3.36
CA VAL A 213 19.91 7.95 3.20
C VAL A 213 18.68 7.12 2.82
N CYS A 214 18.85 6.13 1.94
CA CYS A 214 17.76 5.23 1.55
C CYS A 214 17.28 4.40 2.74
N ALA A 215 18.21 3.82 3.52
CA ALA A 215 17.92 3.05 4.71
C ALA A 215 17.12 3.86 5.77
N GLN A 216 17.48 5.13 5.98
CA GLN A 216 16.79 6.01 6.95
C GLN A 216 15.34 6.33 6.55
N ARG A 217 15.03 6.32 5.25
CA ARG A 217 13.71 6.67 4.72
C ARG A 217 12.73 5.49 4.71
N LYS A 218 13.13 4.32 5.21
CA LYS A 218 12.26 3.14 5.38
C LYS A 218 11.45 2.77 4.13
N ILE A 219 12.06 2.88 2.95
CA ILE A 219 11.39 2.48 1.71
C ILE A 219 11.12 0.97 1.75
N ARG A 220 9.89 0.59 1.43
CA ARG A 220 9.40 -0.79 1.37
C ARG A 220 9.24 -1.24 -0.06
N PHE A 221 9.05 -2.53 -0.26
CA PHE A 221 8.80 -3.12 -1.57
C PHE A 221 7.57 -4.03 -1.51
N PHE A 222 6.79 -4.08 -2.58
CA PHE A 222 5.80 -5.14 -2.83
C PHE A 222 6.06 -5.77 -4.18
N ALA A 223 6.14 -7.10 -4.23
CA ALA A 223 6.24 -7.86 -5.46
C ALA A 223 4.85 -8.04 -6.09
N HIS A 224 4.75 -7.74 -7.39
CA HIS A 224 3.50 -7.83 -8.17
C HIS A 224 3.68 -8.47 -9.55
N GLY A 225 4.89 -8.87 -9.90
CA GLY A 225 5.16 -9.47 -11.20
C GLY A 225 6.48 -10.20 -11.28
N VAL A 226 6.66 -10.89 -12.40
CA VAL A 226 7.88 -11.58 -12.77
C VAL A 226 8.39 -11.03 -14.10
N GLY A 227 9.70 -10.89 -14.20
CA GLY A 227 10.42 -10.56 -15.42
C GLY A 227 10.94 -11.81 -16.10
N GLU A 228 12.22 -11.80 -16.50
CA GLU A 228 12.89 -13.00 -16.99
C GLU A 228 13.06 -14.03 -15.86
N THR A 229 12.79 -15.30 -16.18
CA THR A 229 12.99 -16.44 -15.29
C THR A 229 13.39 -17.65 -16.12
N ALA A 230 14.25 -18.52 -15.58
CA ALA A 230 14.67 -19.73 -16.29
C ALA A 230 13.50 -20.70 -16.48
N GLU A 231 12.81 -21.05 -15.39
CA GLU A 231 11.58 -21.86 -15.38
C GLU A 231 10.78 -21.48 -14.14
N LEU A 232 9.59 -20.92 -14.30
CA LEU A 232 8.73 -20.60 -13.16
C LEU A 232 7.99 -21.87 -12.72
N PRO A 233 8.03 -22.27 -11.44
CA PRO A 233 7.42 -23.53 -10.98
C PRO A 233 5.88 -23.48 -10.89
N VAL A 234 5.23 -22.45 -11.44
CA VAL A 234 3.80 -22.19 -11.28
C VAL A 234 3.18 -21.69 -12.58
N GLY A 235 1.92 -22.07 -12.82
CA GLY A 235 1.17 -21.70 -14.03
C GLY A 235 0.25 -20.49 -13.86
N THR A 236 0.05 -19.99 -12.64
CA THR A 236 -0.87 -18.89 -12.33
C THR A 236 -0.18 -17.77 -11.56
N HIS A 237 -0.73 -16.56 -11.67
CA HIS A 237 -0.24 -15.40 -10.96
C HIS A 237 -0.50 -15.49 -9.46
N MET A 238 -1.66 -16.02 -9.06
CA MET A 238 -1.95 -16.26 -7.66
C MET A 238 -0.93 -17.21 -7.01
N ASP A 239 -0.54 -18.28 -7.71
CA ASP A 239 0.46 -19.20 -7.18
C ASP A 239 1.86 -18.57 -7.18
N PHE A 240 2.17 -17.72 -8.17
CA PHE A 240 3.40 -16.92 -8.14
C PHE A 240 3.50 -16.02 -6.91
N LEU A 241 2.44 -15.30 -6.55
CA LEU A 241 2.45 -14.43 -5.36
C LEU A 241 2.62 -15.24 -4.06
N LYS A 242 2.10 -16.46 -4.01
CA LYS A 242 2.35 -17.39 -2.89
C LYS A 242 3.81 -17.82 -2.83
N GLU A 243 4.41 -18.20 -3.95
CA GLU A 243 5.82 -18.61 -4.01
C GLU A 243 6.76 -17.46 -3.65
N ILE A 244 6.50 -16.26 -4.15
CA ILE A 244 7.23 -15.04 -3.78
C ILE A 244 7.21 -14.80 -2.27
N SER A 245 6.04 -14.97 -1.65
CA SER A 245 5.89 -14.86 -0.19
C SER A 245 6.68 -15.96 0.54
N ARG A 246 6.67 -17.20 0.02
CA ARG A 246 7.49 -18.31 0.57
C ARG A 246 8.99 -18.02 0.46
N TRP A 247 9.42 -17.39 -0.62
CA TRP A 247 10.80 -16.97 -0.86
C TRP A 247 11.22 -15.73 -0.04
N GLY A 248 10.32 -15.16 0.75
CA GLY A 248 10.62 -14.09 1.71
C GLY A 248 10.42 -12.68 1.18
N LEU A 249 9.79 -12.51 0.01
CA LEU A 249 9.41 -11.22 -0.54
C LEU A 249 7.92 -10.94 -0.24
N PRO A 250 7.56 -9.73 0.22
CA PRO A 250 6.16 -9.37 0.43
C PRO A 250 5.44 -9.23 -0.92
N ALA A 251 4.40 -10.04 -1.13
CA ALA A 251 3.48 -9.86 -2.25
C ALA A 251 2.54 -8.67 -1.98
N THR A 252 1.98 -8.07 -3.04
CA THR A 252 0.90 -7.09 -2.92
C THR A 252 -0.20 -7.60 -1.99
N PRO A 253 -0.70 -6.81 -1.04
CA PRO A 253 -1.77 -7.25 -0.14
C PRO A 253 -3.14 -7.17 -0.84
N MET A 254 -4.16 -7.79 -0.23
CA MET A 254 -5.56 -7.74 -0.69
C MET A 254 -5.77 -8.24 -2.13
N VAL A 255 -5.01 -9.26 -2.53
CA VAL A 255 -5.14 -9.86 -3.87
C VAL A 255 -6.25 -10.91 -3.86
N GLU A 256 -7.20 -10.79 -4.78
CA GLU A 256 -8.30 -11.74 -4.93
C GLU A 256 -8.47 -12.21 -6.38
N ARG A 257 -8.89 -13.48 -6.55
CA ARG A 257 -9.12 -14.13 -7.85
C ARG A 257 -10.61 -14.35 -8.07
N PHE A 258 -11.06 -14.08 -9.29
CA PHE A 258 -12.44 -14.19 -9.75
C PHE A 258 -12.51 -15.03 -11.03
N GLU A 259 -13.58 -15.83 -11.17
CA GLU A 259 -13.81 -16.63 -12.39
C GLU A 259 -14.46 -15.82 -13.52
N SER A 260 -14.98 -14.63 -13.24
CA SER A 260 -15.60 -13.76 -14.23
C SER A 260 -15.10 -12.33 -14.10
N PHE A 261 -14.98 -11.66 -15.24
CA PHE A 261 -14.54 -10.28 -15.27
C PHE A 261 -15.54 -9.35 -14.56
N ALA A 262 -16.84 -9.59 -14.73
CA ALA A 262 -17.88 -8.81 -14.05
C ALA A 262 -17.75 -8.88 -12.52
N ALA A 263 -17.49 -10.07 -11.95
CA ALA A 263 -17.27 -10.20 -10.51
C ALA A 263 -16.00 -9.47 -10.04
N ALA A 264 -14.92 -9.49 -10.84
CA ALA A 264 -13.71 -8.72 -10.55
C ALA A 264 -13.99 -7.20 -10.55
N VAL A 265 -14.82 -6.71 -11.48
CA VAL A 265 -15.24 -5.30 -11.55
C VAL A 265 -16.09 -4.90 -10.34
N ASP A 266 -17.05 -5.75 -9.94
CA ASP A 266 -17.86 -5.48 -8.74
C ASP A 266 -17.00 -5.43 -7.47
N HIS A 267 -16.01 -6.34 -7.36
CA HIS A 267 -15.07 -6.32 -6.25
C HIS A 267 -14.25 -5.01 -6.20
N CYS A 268 -13.85 -4.47 -7.35
CA CYS A 268 -13.11 -3.20 -7.42
C CYS A 268 -13.84 -2.07 -6.70
N GLU A 269 -15.17 -1.98 -6.81
CA GLU A 269 -15.96 -0.93 -6.13
C GLU A 269 -15.86 -1.06 -4.61
N SER A 270 -16.02 -2.28 -4.08
CA SER A 270 -15.89 -2.53 -2.64
C SER A 270 -14.46 -2.31 -2.11
N LEU A 271 -13.45 -2.60 -2.93
CA LEU A 271 -12.05 -2.40 -2.57
C LEU A 271 -11.71 -0.91 -2.54
N ILE A 272 -12.22 -0.11 -3.49
CA ILE A 272 -12.04 1.34 -3.55
C ILE A 272 -12.53 2.01 -2.26
N GLU A 273 -13.67 1.57 -1.71
CA GLU A 273 -14.20 2.12 -0.45
C GLU A 273 -13.25 1.92 0.74
N ARG A 274 -12.41 0.89 0.72
CA ARG A 274 -11.51 0.51 1.82
C ARG A 274 -10.09 1.06 1.67
N LEU A 275 -9.75 1.69 0.54
CA LEU A 275 -8.39 2.17 0.28
C LEU A 275 -7.90 3.21 1.31
N HIS A 276 -8.81 3.97 1.91
CA HIS A 276 -8.50 4.96 2.95
C HIS A 276 -7.97 4.33 4.26
N GLU A 277 -8.13 3.02 4.44
CA GLU A 277 -7.60 2.26 5.58
C GLU A 277 -6.09 1.96 5.43
N LEU A 278 -5.55 2.09 4.22
CA LEU A 278 -4.16 1.77 3.91
C LEU A 278 -3.23 2.93 4.29
N ASP A 279 -2.09 2.58 4.88
CA ASP A 279 -1.04 3.54 5.22
C ASP A 279 -0.06 3.77 4.05
N PHE A 280 -0.48 3.56 2.81
CA PHE A 280 0.31 3.85 1.61
C PHE A 280 -0.61 4.24 0.45
N GLU A 281 -0.06 5.01 -0.48
CA GLU A 281 -0.82 5.53 -1.61
C GLU A 281 -1.11 4.45 -2.68
N VAL A 282 -2.35 4.49 -3.18
CA VAL A 282 -2.85 3.64 -4.26
C VAL A 282 -3.51 4.55 -5.30
N ASP A 283 -3.08 4.48 -6.56
CA ASP A 283 -3.57 5.33 -7.66
C ASP A 283 -4.54 4.61 -8.62
N GLY A 284 -4.97 3.41 -8.25
CA GLY A 284 -5.88 2.58 -9.04
C GLY A 284 -5.92 1.13 -8.56
N LEU A 285 -6.59 0.29 -9.33
CA LEU A 285 -6.53 -1.16 -9.21
C LEU A 285 -5.98 -1.74 -10.51
N VAL A 286 -5.32 -2.89 -10.45
CA VAL A 286 -4.83 -3.61 -11.62
C VAL A 286 -5.60 -4.92 -11.74
N LEU A 287 -6.25 -5.13 -12.88
CA LEU A 287 -6.88 -6.40 -13.21
C LEU A 287 -5.97 -7.17 -14.16
N LYS A 288 -5.64 -8.41 -13.83
CA LYS A 288 -4.73 -9.27 -14.61
C LYS A 288 -5.40 -10.60 -14.92
N VAL A 289 -5.17 -11.14 -16.11
CA VAL A 289 -5.47 -12.55 -16.40
C VAL A 289 -4.59 -13.43 -15.53
N ASP A 290 -5.16 -14.43 -14.85
CA ASP A 290 -4.44 -15.21 -13.83
C ASP A 290 -3.40 -16.16 -14.44
N ARG A 291 -3.75 -16.88 -15.50
CA ARG A 291 -2.89 -17.93 -16.08
C ARG A 291 -1.80 -17.38 -16.99
N PHE A 292 -0.55 -17.83 -16.82
CA PHE A 292 0.59 -17.37 -17.63
C PHE A 292 0.51 -17.81 -19.10
N ASP A 293 0.04 -19.02 -19.39
CA ASP A 293 -0.12 -19.49 -20.77
C ASP A 293 -1.15 -18.65 -21.56
N GLN A 294 -2.22 -18.18 -20.89
CA GLN A 294 -3.16 -17.23 -21.48
C GLN A 294 -2.54 -15.85 -21.70
N ARG A 295 -1.64 -15.39 -20.81
CA ARG A 295 -0.90 -14.13 -21.00
C ARG A 295 0.01 -14.18 -22.23
N GLU A 296 0.67 -15.31 -22.46
CA GLU A 296 1.49 -15.53 -23.66
C GLU A 296 0.66 -15.50 -24.94
N LYS A 297 -0.50 -16.20 -24.97
CA LYS A 297 -1.45 -16.16 -26.09
C LYS A 297 -1.94 -14.74 -26.39
N LEU A 298 -2.29 -13.98 -25.34
CA LEU A 298 -2.77 -12.60 -25.46
C LEU A 298 -1.68 -11.64 -25.94
N GLY A 299 -0.44 -11.89 -25.53
CA GLY A 299 0.73 -11.11 -25.92
C GLY A 299 0.66 -9.64 -25.48
N VAL A 300 1.35 -8.79 -26.24
CA VAL A 300 1.52 -7.37 -25.94
C VAL A 300 1.10 -6.50 -27.13
N THR A 301 0.74 -5.25 -26.85
CA THR A 301 0.68 -4.18 -27.86
C THR A 301 2.07 -3.54 -28.00
N SER A 302 2.18 -2.43 -28.74
CA SER A 302 3.44 -1.69 -28.83
C SER A 302 3.91 -1.09 -27.50
N LYS A 303 3.03 -0.96 -26.49
CA LYS A 303 3.35 -0.27 -25.22
C LYS A 303 2.89 -0.99 -23.95
N SER A 304 1.85 -1.83 -24.06
CA SER A 304 1.16 -2.40 -22.90
C SER A 304 0.76 -3.86 -23.13
N PRO A 305 0.83 -4.74 -22.11
CA PRO A 305 0.33 -6.11 -22.22
C PRO A 305 -1.19 -6.16 -22.41
N ARG A 306 -1.69 -7.11 -23.21
CA ARG A 306 -3.14 -7.26 -23.46
C ARG A 306 -3.89 -8.00 -22.36
N TRP A 307 -3.14 -8.55 -21.41
CA TRP A 307 -3.64 -9.39 -20.33
C TRP A 307 -3.76 -8.67 -19.00
N LEU A 308 -3.45 -7.37 -18.95
CA LEU A 308 -3.66 -6.55 -17.76
C LEU A 308 -4.15 -5.13 -18.10
N VAL A 309 -4.92 -4.53 -17.18
CA VAL A 309 -5.42 -3.16 -17.28
C VAL A 309 -5.41 -2.50 -15.91
N ALA A 310 -5.10 -1.19 -15.87
CA ALA A 310 -5.22 -0.37 -14.68
C ALA A 310 -6.58 0.33 -14.68
N TYR A 311 -7.44 -0.02 -13.72
CA TYR A 311 -8.62 0.77 -13.42
C TYR A 311 -8.24 1.93 -12.50
N LYS A 312 -8.10 3.12 -13.10
CA LYS A 312 -7.83 4.34 -12.37
C LYS A 312 -9.14 5.03 -12.01
N PHE A 313 -9.24 5.44 -10.75
CA PHE A 313 -10.29 6.32 -10.30
C PHE A 313 -9.69 7.71 -10.11
N GLU A 314 -10.35 8.74 -10.64
CA GLU A 314 -9.95 10.12 -10.38
C GLU A 314 -10.22 10.41 -8.89
N LYS A 315 -9.14 10.69 -8.14
CA LYS A 315 -9.25 11.30 -6.81
C LYS A 315 -9.69 12.74 -7.01
N TYR A 316 -10.98 13.00 -6.86
CA TYR A 316 -11.48 14.37 -6.87
C TYR A 316 -11.36 14.92 -5.47
N GLU A 317 -10.27 15.62 -5.22
CA GLU A 317 -10.07 16.39 -4.00
C GLU A 317 -10.57 17.82 -4.21
N ALA A 318 -11.17 18.39 -3.17
CA ALA A 318 -11.29 19.83 -3.08
C ALA A 318 -11.07 20.30 -1.64
N VAL A 319 -10.54 21.51 -1.53
CA VAL A 319 -10.37 22.20 -0.26
C VAL A 319 -11.64 22.97 0.05
N THR A 320 -12.18 22.79 1.25
CA THR A 320 -13.34 23.54 1.72
C THR A 320 -13.27 23.79 3.23
N GLN A 321 -14.20 24.59 3.76
CA GLN A 321 -14.27 24.93 5.17
C GLN A 321 -15.40 24.16 5.87
N VAL A 322 -15.14 23.69 7.09
CA VAL A 322 -16.15 23.13 7.99
C VAL A 322 -16.96 24.25 8.61
N GLU A 323 -18.25 24.33 8.30
CA GLU A 323 -19.14 25.36 8.85
C GLU A 323 -19.69 24.94 10.22
N ALA A 324 -20.11 23.69 10.35
CA ALA A 324 -20.64 23.13 11.59
C ALA A 324 -20.45 21.62 11.63
N ILE A 325 -20.27 21.07 12.82
CA ILE A 325 -20.25 19.62 13.04
C ILE A 325 -21.54 19.25 13.77
N LYS A 326 -22.30 18.34 13.18
CA LYS A 326 -23.58 17.87 13.72
C LYS A 326 -23.52 16.37 13.93
N VAL A 327 -24.42 15.86 14.76
CA VAL A 327 -24.58 14.42 14.95
C VAL A 327 -25.92 13.95 14.42
N ASN A 328 -25.96 12.72 13.92
CA ASN A 328 -27.18 12.03 13.55
C ASN A 328 -27.31 10.74 14.37
N VAL A 329 -28.55 10.42 14.78
CA VAL A 329 -28.86 9.15 15.46
C VAL A 329 -29.44 8.19 14.43
N GLY A 330 -28.67 7.16 14.10
CA GLY A 330 -29.02 6.14 13.11
C GLY A 330 -30.01 5.09 13.62
N LYS A 331 -30.38 4.17 12.74
CA LYS A 331 -31.39 3.11 12.99
C LYS A 331 -31.05 2.20 14.18
N SER A 332 -29.76 1.96 14.39
CA SER A 332 -29.21 1.09 15.43
C SER A 332 -28.87 1.85 16.73
N GLY A 333 -29.34 3.10 16.87
CA GLY A 333 -28.99 3.99 17.98
C GLY A 333 -27.61 4.64 17.86
N ALA A 334 -26.78 4.24 16.90
CA ALA A 334 -25.46 4.83 16.68
C ALA A 334 -25.54 6.32 16.38
N VAL A 335 -24.73 7.10 17.10
CA VAL A 335 -24.63 8.56 16.97
C VAL A 335 -23.42 8.87 16.12
N THR A 336 -23.64 9.19 14.84
CA THR A 336 -22.57 9.44 13.87
C THR A 336 -22.40 10.94 13.62
N PRO A 337 -21.16 11.46 13.67
CA PRO A 337 -20.87 12.85 13.36
C PRO A 337 -20.80 13.07 11.84
N TRP A 338 -21.21 14.25 11.40
CA TRP A 338 -21.10 14.71 10.02
C TRP A 338 -20.87 16.22 10.01
N ALA A 339 -20.12 16.72 9.03
CA ALA A 339 -19.81 18.14 8.88
C ALA A 339 -20.67 18.77 7.79
N GLU A 340 -21.21 19.96 8.07
CA GLU A 340 -21.64 20.94 7.07
C GLU A 340 -20.41 21.65 6.54
N LEU A 341 -20.34 21.74 5.22
CA LEU A 341 -19.21 22.30 4.51
C LEU A 341 -19.67 23.51 3.71
N THR A 342 -18.79 24.50 3.57
CA THR A 342 -18.96 25.49 2.51
C THR A 342 -19.06 24.74 1.17
N PRO A 343 -20.12 24.94 0.38
CA PRO A 343 -20.35 24.15 -0.82
C PRO A 343 -19.15 24.19 -1.76
N VAL A 344 -18.63 23.02 -2.10
CA VAL A 344 -17.47 22.87 -2.99
C VAL A 344 -17.79 21.89 -4.11
N GLU A 345 -17.34 22.19 -5.33
CA GLU A 345 -17.56 21.32 -6.46
C GLU A 345 -16.48 20.23 -6.51
N ILE A 346 -16.92 18.97 -6.44
CA ILE A 346 -16.07 17.79 -6.48
C ILE A 346 -16.67 16.83 -7.51
N ALA A 347 -15.90 16.48 -8.53
CA ALA A 347 -16.33 15.56 -9.59
C ALA A 347 -17.63 15.98 -10.34
N GLY A 348 -17.84 17.29 -10.53
CA GLY A 348 -19.05 17.83 -11.17
C GLY A 348 -20.31 17.80 -10.29
N THR A 349 -20.15 17.57 -8.99
CA THR A 349 -21.23 17.60 -8.00
C THR A 349 -20.88 18.52 -6.84
N THR A 350 -21.87 19.25 -6.33
CA THR A 350 -21.66 20.10 -5.15
C THR A 350 -21.72 19.26 -3.88
N VAL A 351 -20.62 19.25 -3.13
CA VAL A 351 -20.51 18.65 -1.80
C VAL A 351 -20.68 19.75 -0.76
N SER A 352 -21.71 19.64 0.05
CA SER A 352 -21.98 20.54 1.19
C SER A 352 -22.07 19.81 2.53
N ARG A 353 -21.96 18.48 2.52
CA ARG A 353 -22.02 17.62 3.69
C ARG A 353 -21.08 16.44 3.54
N VAL A 354 -20.42 16.06 4.63
CA VAL A 354 -19.49 14.92 4.66
C VAL A 354 -19.64 14.15 5.97
N SER A 355 -19.55 12.82 5.91
CA SER A 355 -19.51 11.99 7.12
C SER A 355 -18.16 12.17 7.82
N LEU A 356 -18.17 12.22 9.15
CA LEU A 356 -16.95 12.18 9.97
C LEU A 356 -16.76 10.81 10.64
N HIS A 357 -17.51 9.80 10.18
CA HIS A 357 -17.49 8.40 10.63
C HIS A 357 -17.91 8.19 12.10
N ASN A 358 -17.07 8.55 13.07
CA ASN A 358 -17.28 8.32 14.50
C ASN A 358 -16.51 9.35 15.35
N ALA A 359 -16.71 9.33 16.67
CA ALA A 359 -16.10 10.29 17.59
C ALA A 359 -14.56 10.20 17.62
N GLU A 360 -14.01 8.98 17.57
CA GLU A 360 -12.56 8.76 17.59
C GLU A 360 -11.89 9.29 16.33
N GLU A 361 -12.54 9.18 15.17
CA GLU A 361 -12.00 9.69 13.90
C GLU A 361 -11.95 11.23 13.89
N VAL A 362 -12.95 11.90 14.47
CA VAL A 362 -12.95 13.36 14.67
C VAL A 362 -11.80 13.79 15.57
N GLU A 363 -11.57 13.06 16.66
CA GLU A 363 -10.48 13.33 17.61
C GLU A 363 -9.10 13.05 16.99
N ARG A 364 -8.94 11.91 16.31
CA ARG A 364 -7.70 11.49 15.65
C ARG A 364 -7.25 12.49 14.57
N LYS A 365 -8.18 12.94 13.73
CA LYS A 365 -7.92 13.97 12.71
C LYS A 365 -7.92 15.39 13.28
N ASP A 366 -8.38 15.56 14.53
CA ASP A 366 -8.55 16.84 15.22
C ASP A 366 -9.38 17.81 14.38
N ILE A 367 -10.57 17.38 13.93
CA ILE A 367 -11.46 18.17 13.07
C ILE A 367 -12.29 19.13 13.93
N ARG A 368 -12.22 20.43 13.63
CA ARG A 368 -12.90 21.50 14.37
C ARG A 368 -13.81 22.32 13.46
N GLU A 369 -14.84 22.93 14.05
CA GLU A 369 -15.66 23.91 13.33
C GLU A 369 -14.81 25.12 12.94
N GLY A 370 -14.90 25.53 11.68
CA GLY A 370 -14.08 26.58 11.08
C GLY A 370 -12.80 26.09 10.39
N ASP A 371 -12.45 24.80 10.52
CA ASP A 371 -11.25 24.25 9.86
C ASP A 371 -11.36 24.27 8.34
N THR A 372 -10.22 24.48 7.69
CA THR A 372 -10.07 24.16 6.26
C THR A 372 -9.67 22.69 6.13
N ILE A 373 -10.45 21.92 5.37
CA ILE A 373 -10.27 20.49 5.19
C ILE A 373 -10.15 20.13 3.71
N VAL A 374 -9.52 18.99 3.46
CA VAL A 374 -9.49 18.37 2.13
C VAL A 374 -10.52 17.26 2.12
N VAL A 375 -11.47 17.37 1.19
CA VAL A 375 -12.54 16.40 1.00
C VAL A 375 -12.28 15.70 -0.32
N GLU A 376 -12.32 14.37 -0.30
CA GLU A 376 -12.14 13.55 -1.49
C GLU A 376 -13.42 12.77 -1.80
N LYS A 377 -13.72 12.63 -3.08
CA LYS A 377 -14.64 11.60 -3.59
C LYS A 377 -13.87 10.46 -4.25
N ALA A 378 -13.82 9.32 -3.58
CA ALA A 378 -13.45 8.06 -4.22
C ALA A 378 -14.60 7.61 -5.14
N GLY A 379 -14.29 7.35 -6.41
CA GLY A 379 -15.25 6.79 -7.38
C GLY A 379 -16.49 7.66 -7.67
N LYS A 380 -16.47 8.96 -7.36
CA LYS A 380 -17.61 9.93 -7.49
C LYS A 380 -18.80 9.72 -6.53
N ILE A 381 -18.80 8.72 -5.65
CA ILE A 381 -20.01 8.35 -4.88
C ILE A 381 -20.08 9.07 -3.53
N ILE A 382 -19.19 8.78 -2.59
CA ILE A 382 -19.30 9.26 -1.19
C ILE A 382 -18.10 10.16 -0.85
N PRO A 383 -18.32 11.43 -0.47
CA PRO A 383 -17.25 12.29 0.00
C PRO A 383 -16.78 11.85 1.39
N HIS A 384 -15.47 11.92 1.64
CA HIS A 384 -14.88 11.73 2.96
C HIS A 384 -13.78 12.76 3.23
N VAL A 385 -13.48 13.01 4.51
CA VAL A 385 -12.43 13.94 4.91
C VAL A 385 -11.09 13.24 4.89
N VAL A 386 -10.16 13.70 4.04
CA VAL A 386 -8.80 13.16 3.93
C VAL A 386 -7.95 13.66 5.09
N ARG A 387 -7.87 14.99 5.23
CA ARG A 387 -7.03 15.67 6.24
C ARG A 387 -7.55 17.06 6.56
N VAL A 388 -7.07 17.59 7.69
CA VAL A 388 -7.27 18.98 8.10
C VAL A 388 -6.02 19.78 7.75
N GLU A 389 -6.18 20.93 7.09
CA GLU A 389 -5.08 21.85 6.79
C GLU A 389 -4.77 22.70 8.03
N LYS A 390 -4.22 22.05 9.07
CA LYS A 390 -3.97 22.65 10.40
C LYS A 390 -3.11 23.92 10.34
N HIS A 391 -2.22 24.00 9.35
CA HIS A 391 -1.37 25.16 9.11
C HIS A 391 -2.15 26.43 8.70
N LEU A 392 -3.41 26.30 8.27
CA LEU A 392 -4.31 27.42 7.94
C LEU A 392 -5.11 27.94 9.15
N ARG A 393 -4.97 27.32 10.33
CA ARG A 393 -5.60 27.80 11.56
C ARG A 393 -4.98 29.12 11.99
N LYS A 394 -5.67 30.22 11.71
CA LYS A 394 -5.27 31.57 12.15
C LYS A 394 -5.46 31.77 13.66
N THR A 395 -6.38 31.02 14.26
CA THR A 395 -6.75 31.09 15.68
C THR A 395 -6.93 29.69 16.25
N SER A 396 -6.86 29.57 17.58
CA SER A 396 -7.27 28.33 18.25
C SER A 396 -8.79 28.16 18.08
N LEU A 397 -9.19 27.10 17.39
CA LEU A 397 -10.59 26.72 17.23
C LEU A 397 -11.02 25.81 18.40
N PRO A 398 -12.26 25.90 18.88
CA PRO A 398 -12.74 25.03 19.95
C PRO A 398 -12.79 23.57 19.48
N GLU A 399 -12.47 22.65 20.38
CA GLU A 399 -12.61 21.21 20.11
C GLU A 399 -14.08 20.82 20.03
N PHE A 400 -14.40 19.94 19.07
CA PHE A 400 -15.75 19.43 18.94
C PHE A 400 -16.07 18.50 20.11
N GLN A 401 -17.08 18.89 20.90
CA GLN A 401 -17.55 18.07 22.00
C GLN A 401 -18.73 17.22 21.55
N PHE A 402 -18.54 15.90 21.60
CA PHE A 402 -19.63 14.96 21.39
C PHE A 402 -20.73 15.18 22.45
N PRO A 403 -22.02 15.18 22.06
CA PRO A 403 -23.10 15.38 23.02
C PRO A 403 -23.13 14.25 24.04
N LYS A 404 -23.41 14.59 25.30
CA LYS A 404 -23.58 13.60 26.39
C LYS A 404 -24.95 12.93 26.37
N ASN A 405 -25.95 13.65 25.82
CA ASN A 405 -27.33 13.20 25.75
C ASN A 405 -27.75 13.05 24.28
N CYS A 406 -28.65 12.11 24.03
CA CYS A 406 -29.18 11.86 22.70
C CYS A 406 -29.96 13.08 22.19
N PRO A 407 -29.63 13.67 21.03
CA PRO A 407 -30.33 14.84 20.51
C PRO A 407 -31.78 14.58 20.09
N ARG A 408 -32.25 13.31 20.13
CA ARG A 408 -33.63 12.92 19.79
C ARG A 408 -34.54 12.59 20.97
N CYS A 409 -33.98 12.07 22.06
CA CYS A 409 -34.78 11.59 23.20
C CYS A 409 -34.19 11.96 24.56
N ASP A 410 -33.09 12.73 24.58
CA ASP A 410 -32.39 13.22 25.76
C ASP A 410 -31.82 12.12 26.69
N ALA A 411 -31.90 10.85 26.29
CA ALA A 411 -31.29 9.76 27.04
C ALA A 411 -29.75 9.89 27.05
N PRO A 412 -29.07 9.57 28.18
CA PRO A 412 -27.61 9.55 28.24
C PRO A 412 -27.03 8.60 27.19
N LEU A 413 -26.05 9.08 26.42
CA LEU A 413 -25.36 8.26 25.43
C LEU A 413 -24.33 7.35 26.09
N VAL A 414 -24.17 6.14 25.55
CA VAL A 414 -23.25 5.12 26.06
C VAL A 414 -22.32 4.70 24.93
N LYS A 415 -21.02 4.58 25.23
CA LYS A 415 -20.04 4.03 24.28
C LYS A 415 -20.11 2.50 24.33
N ASP A 416 -20.11 1.85 23.17
CA ASP A 416 -20.12 0.39 23.07
C ASP A 416 -18.89 -0.21 23.78
N GLU A 417 -19.08 -1.27 24.57
CA GLU A 417 -17.97 -2.00 25.19
C GLU A 417 -17.07 -2.60 24.09
N GLY A 418 -15.81 -2.18 24.04
CA GLY A 418 -14.84 -2.63 23.03
C GLY A 418 -15.04 -2.05 21.62
N GLY A 419 -15.95 -1.09 21.44
CA GLY A 419 -16.24 -0.46 20.15
C GLY A 419 -15.96 1.05 20.11
N VAL A 420 -15.90 1.61 18.89
CA VAL A 420 -15.67 3.04 18.64
C VAL A 420 -16.96 3.87 18.58
N TYR A 421 -18.12 3.22 18.60
CA TYR A 421 -19.42 3.85 18.42
C TYR A 421 -20.05 4.28 19.75
N ILE A 422 -20.60 5.49 19.75
CA ILE A 422 -21.46 6.01 20.82
C ILE A 422 -22.91 5.76 20.40
N ARG A 423 -23.74 5.21 21.28
CA ARG A 423 -25.14 4.85 21.00
C ARG A 423 -26.12 5.45 21.99
N CYS A 424 -27.32 5.70 21.47
CA CYS A 424 -28.51 5.94 22.27
C CYS A 424 -29.09 4.61 22.76
N PRO A 425 -29.18 4.37 24.08
CA PRO A 425 -29.73 3.13 24.64
C PRO A 425 -31.26 3.05 24.53
N ASN A 426 -31.93 4.19 24.34
CA ASN A 426 -33.38 4.23 24.16
C ASN A 426 -33.76 3.77 22.74
N VAL A 427 -34.18 2.52 22.66
CA VAL A 427 -34.60 1.88 21.41
C VAL A 427 -35.80 2.60 20.80
N ASP A 428 -36.74 3.10 21.61
CA ASP A 428 -38.00 3.72 21.17
C ASP A 428 -37.89 5.21 20.83
N ALA A 429 -36.67 5.73 20.77
CA ALA A 429 -36.45 7.09 20.31
C ALA A 429 -37.06 7.31 18.91
N PRO A 430 -37.64 8.50 18.62
CA PRO A 430 -38.38 8.74 17.38
C PRO A 430 -37.59 8.46 16.09
N GLY A 431 -36.26 8.57 16.13
CA GLY A 431 -35.38 8.25 14.99
C GLY A 431 -35.23 6.76 14.71
N PRO A 432 -34.69 5.98 15.65
CA PRO A 432 -34.64 4.52 15.55
C PRO A 432 -36.00 3.88 15.26
N LEU A 433 -37.10 4.37 15.85
CA LEU A 433 -38.45 3.87 15.57
C LEU A 433 -38.86 4.14 14.12
N ARG A 434 -38.72 5.39 13.63
CA ARG A 434 -39.05 5.76 12.25
C ARG A 434 -38.20 4.98 11.23
N ALA A 435 -36.91 4.82 11.48
CA ALA A 435 -36.01 4.08 10.60
C ALA A 435 -36.32 2.57 10.57
N ARG A 436 -36.67 1.98 11.72
CA ARG A 436 -37.12 0.57 11.80
C ARG A 436 -38.46 0.36 11.08
N LEU A 437 -39.39 1.32 11.18
CA LEU A 437 -40.66 1.26 10.44
C LEU A 437 -40.46 1.37 8.92
N TYR A 438 -39.57 2.25 8.44
CA TYR A 438 -39.22 2.29 7.01
C TYR A 438 -38.57 0.99 6.54
N TYR A 439 -37.66 0.41 7.34
CA TYR A 439 -37.02 -0.86 6.99
C TYR A 439 -37.99 -2.06 7.03
N PHE A 440 -38.99 -2.03 7.89
CA PHE A 440 -40.03 -3.07 7.92
C PHE A 440 -41.02 -2.95 6.74
N ALA A 441 -41.22 -1.74 6.23
CA ALA A 441 -42.13 -1.46 5.12
C ALA A 441 -41.47 -1.56 3.73
N ALA A 442 -40.13 -1.54 3.67
CA ALA A 442 -39.32 -1.77 2.47
C ALA A 442 -38.96 -3.25 2.37
#